data_AF-A0A453LE48-F1
#
_entry.id   AF-A0A453LE48-F1
#
_cell.length_a   1.000
_cell.length_b   1.000
_cell.length_c   1.000
_cell.angle_alpha   90.00
_cell.angle_beta   90.00
_cell.angle_gamma   90.00
#
_symmetry.space_group_name_H-M   'P 1'
#
loop_
_entity.id
_entity.type
_entity.pdbx_description
1 polymer ?
#
loop_
_entity_poly.entity_id
_entity_poly.type
_entity_poly.pdbx_seq_one_letter_code
_entity_poly.pdbx_strand_id
1 'polypeptide(L)'
;VFRDGDREYAELLLDSAKKAFEFADSHRGAYSDDMDLRAGGCPFYCDFNGYQDELLWGAAWLRRASGDDTFREYIQNNGKTLGAEDSINEFGWDNKHAGLNVLISKVQKLLPSTLFHF
;
A
#
# COMPACT_ATOMS: atom_id res chain seq x y z
N VAL A 1 -5.29 -7.43 -15.03
CA VAL A 1 -4.73 -8.74 -15.44
C VAL A 1 -5.87 -9.70 -15.72
N PHE A 2 -6.54 -10.25 -14.70
CA PHE A 2 -7.57 -11.28 -14.93
C PHE A 2 -8.95 -10.76 -15.33
N ARG A 3 -9.25 -9.46 -15.12
CA ARG A 3 -10.59 -8.88 -15.37
C ARG A 3 -11.23 -9.27 -16.71
N ASP A 4 -10.44 -9.29 -17.78
CA ASP A 4 -10.96 -9.54 -19.14
C ASP A 4 -10.95 -11.03 -19.52
N GLY A 5 -10.16 -11.85 -18.84
CA GLY A 5 -10.00 -13.29 -19.14
C GLY A 5 -10.77 -14.21 -18.19
N ASP A 6 -10.92 -13.80 -16.93
CA ASP A 6 -11.63 -14.50 -15.87
C ASP A 6 -12.12 -13.48 -14.82
N ARG A 7 -13.36 -13.04 -14.99
CA ARG A 7 -13.95 -11.99 -14.16
C ARG A 7 -14.28 -12.46 -12.76
N GLU A 8 -14.77 -13.70 -12.61
CA GLU A 8 -15.10 -14.27 -11.31
C GLU A 8 -13.85 -14.43 -10.45
N TYR A 9 -12.75 -14.93 -11.04
CA TYR A 9 -11.48 -15.01 -10.34
C TYR A 9 -10.91 -13.62 -9.99
N ALA A 10 -11.05 -12.63 -10.88
CA ALA A 10 -10.63 -11.26 -10.60
C ALA A 10 -11.41 -10.63 -9.43
N GLU A 11 -12.71 -10.90 -9.32
CA GLU A 11 -13.57 -10.45 -8.22
C GLU A 11 -13.16 -11.14 -6.90
N LEU A 12 -12.93 -12.46 -6.92
CA LEU A 12 -12.42 -13.22 -5.76
C LEU A 12 -11.09 -12.67 -5.23
N LEU A 13 -10.15 -12.34 -6.13
CA LEU A 13 -8.86 -11.75 -5.75
C LEU A 13 -9.03 -10.36 -5.14
N LEU A 14 -9.91 -9.52 -5.71
CA LEU A 14 -10.15 -8.17 -5.19
C LEU A 14 -10.77 -8.22 -3.79
N ASP A 15 -11.75 -9.10 -3.56
CA ASP A 15 -12.39 -9.26 -2.25
C ASP A 15 -11.42 -9.79 -1.20
N SER A 16 -10.57 -10.75 -1.57
CA SER A 16 -9.51 -11.25 -0.70
C SER A 16 -8.51 -10.15 -0.34
N ALA A 17 -8.11 -9.33 -1.32
CA ALA A 17 -7.18 -8.22 -1.10
C ALA A 17 -7.76 -7.14 -0.16
N LYS A 18 -9.06 -6.82 -0.28
CA LYS A 18 -9.74 -5.90 0.63
C LYS A 18 -9.72 -6.40 2.08
N LYS A 19 -10.01 -7.70 2.30
CA LYS A 19 -9.97 -8.31 3.64
C LYS A 19 -8.57 -8.30 4.24
N ALA A 20 -7.55 -8.60 3.44
CA ALA A 20 -6.16 -8.57 3.88
C ALA A 20 -5.74 -7.14 4.29
N PHE A 21 -6.15 -6.14 3.50
CA PHE A 21 -5.89 -4.74 3.83
C PHE A 21 -6.61 -4.29 5.10
N GLU A 22 -7.90 -4.63 5.25
CA GLU A 22 -8.67 -4.32 6.45
C GLU A 22 -8.03 -4.93 7.70
N PHE A 23 -7.58 -6.19 7.60
CA PHE A 23 -6.86 -6.85 8.68
C PHE A 23 -5.57 -6.09 9.04
N ALA A 24 -4.74 -5.75 8.06
CA ALA A 24 -3.48 -5.04 8.27
C ALA A 24 -3.69 -3.63 8.87
N ASP A 25 -4.70 -2.89 8.39
CA ASP A 25 -4.98 -1.54 8.86
C ASP A 25 -5.61 -1.51 10.26
N SER A 26 -6.38 -2.55 10.62
CA SER A 26 -6.98 -2.69 11.95
C SER A 26 -6.00 -3.24 13.01
N HIS A 27 -4.95 -3.95 12.59
CA HIS A 27 -3.95 -4.57 13.46
C HIS A 27 -2.55 -4.10 13.07
N ARG A 28 -2.28 -2.81 13.29
CA ARG A 28 -1.04 -2.17 12.85
C ARG A 28 0.17 -2.60 13.68
N GLY A 29 1.21 -3.04 13.00
CA GLY A 29 2.49 -3.47 13.58
C GLY A 29 3.37 -4.11 12.52
N ALA A 30 4.69 -4.02 12.70
CA ALA A 30 5.61 -4.76 11.87
C ALA A 30 5.46 -6.24 12.18
N TYR A 31 5.53 -7.11 11.18
CA TYR A 31 5.49 -8.56 11.46
C TYR A 31 6.61 -8.97 12.41
N SER A 32 7.75 -8.26 12.33
CA SER A 32 8.94 -8.56 13.10
C SER A 32 8.93 -7.99 14.53
N ASP A 33 7.88 -7.25 14.90
CA ASP A 33 7.63 -6.88 16.30
C ASP A 33 7.29 -8.12 17.15
N ASP A 34 6.70 -9.14 16.53
CA ASP A 34 6.52 -10.45 17.11
C ASP A 34 7.79 -11.30 16.95
N MET A 35 8.34 -11.78 18.07
CA MET A 35 9.60 -12.51 18.09
C MET A 35 9.53 -13.87 17.37
N ASP A 36 8.39 -14.54 17.41
CA ASP A 36 8.21 -15.84 16.78
C ASP A 36 8.07 -15.66 15.26
N LEU A 37 7.32 -14.65 14.82
CA LEU A 37 7.22 -14.31 13.39
C LEU A 37 8.56 -13.80 12.84
N ARG A 38 9.26 -12.96 13.59
CA ARG A 38 10.60 -12.47 13.23
C ARG A 38 11.58 -13.62 13.01
N ALA A 39 11.58 -14.62 13.88
CA ALA A 39 12.45 -15.78 13.76
C ALA A 39 12.18 -16.62 12.50
N GLY A 40 10.94 -16.56 11.96
CA GLY A 40 10.58 -17.22 10.71
C GLY A 40 11.06 -16.50 9.44
N GLY A 41 11.27 -15.17 9.49
CA GLY A 41 11.67 -14.35 8.34
C GLY A 41 13.13 -13.90 8.35
N CYS A 42 13.63 -13.44 9.50
CA CYS A 42 14.97 -12.92 9.68
C CYS A 42 15.94 -14.09 10.02
N PRO A 43 17.16 -14.18 9.44
CA PRO A 43 17.96 -13.11 8.85
C PRO A 43 17.75 -12.85 7.34
N PHE A 44 16.80 -13.50 6.67
CA PHE A 44 16.66 -13.41 5.21
C PHE A 44 15.76 -12.24 4.76
N TYR A 45 14.66 -12.02 5.48
CA TYR A 45 13.65 -11.01 5.19
C TYR A 45 13.34 -10.18 6.43
N CYS A 46 14.35 -9.57 7.04
CA CYS A 46 14.15 -8.74 8.24
C CYS A 46 13.46 -7.42 7.90
N ASP A 47 12.36 -7.12 8.56
CA ASP A 47 11.67 -5.84 8.42
C ASP A 47 12.52 -4.72 9.05
N PHE A 48 12.88 -3.72 8.23
CA PHE A 48 13.63 -2.54 8.67
C PHE A 48 12.85 -1.23 8.54
N ASN A 49 11.85 -1.18 7.67
CA ASN A 49 11.10 0.04 7.35
C ASN A 49 9.72 0.11 8.04
N GLY A 50 9.27 -0.99 8.63
CA GLY A 50 7.96 -1.14 9.23
C GLY A 50 6.91 -1.59 8.21
N TYR A 51 5.68 -1.14 8.44
CA TYR A 51 4.48 -1.54 7.68
C TYR A 51 3.78 -0.34 7.01
N GLN A 52 4.27 0.87 7.25
CA GLN A 52 3.58 2.11 6.93
C GLN A 52 3.48 2.30 5.41
N ASP A 53 4.57 2.07 4.69
CA ASP A 53 4.59 2.14 3.23
C ASP A 53 3.84 0.98 2.58
N GLU A 54 3.77 -0.19 3.21
CA GLU A 54 2.92 -1.31 2.78
C GLU A 54 1.44 -0.93 2.81
N LEU A 55 0.98 -0.23 3.85
CA LEU A 55 -0.42 0.24 3.94
C LEU A 55 -0.73 1.23 2.82
N LEU A 56 0.15 2.22 2.60
CA LEU A 56 -0.05 3.18 1.51
C LEU A 56 0.00 2.51 0.14
N TRP A 57 0.91 1.55 -0.05
CA TRP A 57 1.02 0.76 -1.27
C TRP A 57 -0.21 -0.11 -1.53
N GLY A 58 -0.70 -0.80 -0.50
CA GLY A 58 -1.91 -1.62 -0.55
C GLY A 58 -3.15 -0.79 -0.92
N ALA A 59 -3.35 0.36 -0.26
CA ALA A 59 -4.44 1.28 -0.58
C ALA A 59 -4.35 1.77 -2.04
N ALA A 60 -3.15 2.10 -2.53
CA ALA A 60 -2.97 2.57 -3.89
C ALA A 60 -3.30 1.49 -4.94
N TRP A 61 -2.93 0.23 -4.69
CA TRP A 61 -3.32 -0.90 -5.54
C TRP A 61 -4.81 -1.20 -5.48
N LEU A 62 -5.41 -1.15 -4.30
CA LEU A 62 -6.85 -1.34 -4.13
C LEU A 62 -7.61 -0.25 -4.88
N ARG A 63 -7.24 1.03 -4.76
CA ARG A 63 -7.85 2.12 -5.55
C ARG A 63 -7.75 1.86 -7.05
N ARG A 64 -6.60 1.39 -7.53
CA ARG A 64 -6.36 1.08 -8.95
C ARG A 64 -7.22 -0.09 -9.42
N ALA A 65 -7.38 -1.12 -8.59
CA ALA A 65 -8.13 -2.31 -8.92
C ALA A 65 -9.64 -2.07 -8.82
N SER A 66 -10.16 -1.50 -7.75
CA SER A 66 -11.60 -1.37 -7.50
C SER A 66 -12.22 -0.14 -8.18
N GLY A 67 -11.46 0.93 -8.36
CA GLY A 67 -12.05 2.24 -8.68
C GLY A 67 -12.60 2.99 -7.46
N ASP A 68 -12.56 2.38 -6.27
CA ASP A 68 -13.18 2.88 -5.04
C ASP A 68 -12.37 4.00 -4.41
N ASP A 69 -12.98 5.17 -4.32
CA ASP A 69 -12.36 6.42 -3.86
C ASP A 69 -12.05 6.46 -2.37
N THR A 70 -12.62 5.58 -1.56
CA THR A 70 -12.29 5.47 -0.13
C THR A 70 -10.81 5.17 0.09
N PHE A 71 -10.18 4.37 -0.77
CA PHE A 71 -8.73 4.12 -0.70
C PHE A 71 -7.88 5.33 -1.11
N ARG A 72 -8.40 6.22 -1.97
CA ARG A 72 -7.74 7.49 -2.25
C ARG A 72 -7.79 8.39 -1.02
N GLU A 73 -8.96 8.51 -0.41
CA GLU A 73 -9.14 9.28 0.83
C GLU A 73 -8.27 8.73 1.96
N TYR A 74 -8.14 7.41 2.06
CA TYR A 74 -7.21 6.78 2.99
C TYR A 74 -5.78 7.27 2.79
N ILE A 75 -5.26 7.26 1.55
CA ILE A 75 -3.91 7.74 1.25
C ILE A 75 -3.77 9.23 1.58
N GLN A 76 -4.77 10.06 1.27
CA GLN A 76 -4.72 11.49 1.57
C GLN A 76 -4.71 11.77 3.08
N ASN A 77 -5.52 11.05 3.83
CA ASN A 77 -5.66 11.24 5.27
C ASN A 77 -4.50 10.65 6.08
N ASN A 78 -3.92 9.54 5.60
CA ASN A 78 -2.86 8.83 6.33
C ASN A 78 -1.46 9.07 5.75
N GLY A 79 -1.33 9.60 4.53
CA GLY A 79 -0.07 9.68 3.80
C GLY A 79 1.05 10.33 4.59
N LYS A 80 0.80 11.52 5.17
CA LYS A 80 1.79 12.22 6.00
C LYS A 80 2.17 11.42 7.25
N THR A 81 1.20 10.80 7.91
CA THR A 81 1.42 10.02 9.14
C THR A 81 2.15 8.71 8.87
N LEU A 82 1.96 8.13 7.69
CA LEU A 82 2.57 6.87 7.26
C LEU A 82 3.82 7.07 6.37
N GLY A 83 4.45 8.24 6.41
CA GLY A 83 5.75 8.45 5.76
C GLY A 83 5.70 8.60 4.24
N ALA A 84 4.57 8.97 3.64
CA ALA A 84 4.49 9.17 2.18
C ALA A 84 5.47 10.23 1.62
N GLU A 85 5.94 11.14 2.48
CA GLU A 85 6.92 12.19 2.15
C GLU A 85 8.37 11.74 2.39
N ASP A 86 8.59 10.54 2.93
CA ASP A 86 9.93 10.03 3.19
C ASP A 86 10.65 9.78 1.86
N SER A 87 11.74 10.51 1.66
CA SER A 87 12.48 10.54 0.40
C SER A 87 13.45 9.36 0.28
N ILE A 88 12.91 8.14 0.38
CA ILE A 88 13.66 6.91 0.15
C ILE A 88 13.52 6.52 -1.33
N ASN A 89 14.63 6.56 -2.06
CA ASN A 89 14.69 6.26 -3.49
C ASN A 89 14.79 4.75 -3.81
N GLU A 90 14.56 3.89 -2.81
CA GLU A 90 14.61 2.44 -2.96
C GLU A 90 13.21 1.88 -3.18
N PHE A 91 13.11 0.90 -4.08
CA PHE A 91 11.94 0.05 -4.23
C PHE A 91 12.39 -1.40 -4.15
N GLY A 92 11.83 -2.11 -3.19
CA GLY A 92 12.22 -3.48 -2.89
C GLY A 92 11.15 -4.22 -2.10
N TRP A 93 11.52 -5.40 -1.65
CA TRP A 93 10.63 -6.25 -0.87
C TRP A 93 10.24 -5.61 0.47
N ASP A 94 11.15 -4.83 1.07
CA ASP A 94 10.99 -4.15 2.37
C ASP A 94 10.60 -2.66 2.23
N ASN A 95 10.73 -2.06 1.05
CA ASN A 95 10.48 -0.62 0.87
C ASN A 95 9.66 -0.33 -0.39
N LYS A 96 8.54 0.38 -0.24
CA LYS A 96 7.60 0.72 -1.31
C LYS A 96 7.60 2.21 -1.67
N HIS A 97 8.35 3.08 -0.98
CA HIS A 97 8.28 4.54 -1.14
C HIS A 97 8.47 5.01 -2.58
N ALA A 98 9.52 4.55 -3.27
CA ALA A 98 9.75 4.94 -4.66
C ALA A 98 8.63 4.46 -5.61
N GLY A 99 8.06 3.28 -5.37
CA GLY A 99 6.91 2.76 -6.12
C GLY A 99 5.63 3.54 -5.83
N LEU A 100 5.41 3.88 -4.56
CA LEU A 100 4.28 4.66 -4.07
C LEU A 100 4.28 6.05 -4.71
N ASN A 101 5.42 6.74 -4.74
CA ASN A 101 5.55 8.05 -5.37
C ASN A 101 5.10 8.04 -6.84
N VAL A 102 5.49 7.00 -7.60
CA VAL A 102 5.03 6.83 -8.98
C VAL A 102 3.55 6.52 -9.05
N LEU A 103 3.02 5.62 -8.20
CA LEU A 103 1.63 5.18 -8.26
C LEU A 103 0.66 6.28 -7.80
N ILE A 104 0.96 6.96 -6.68
CA ILE A 104 0.21 8.12 -6.20
C ILE A 104 0.25 9.24 -7.24
N SER A 105 1.38 9.52 -7.90
CA SER A 105 1.40 10.54 -8.96
C SER A 105 0.37 10.29 -10.07
N LYS A 106 0.04 9.01 -10.35
CA LYS A 106 -0.98 8.62 -11.33
C LYS A 106 -2.40 8.68 -10.77
N VAL A 107 -2.57 8.38 -9.48
CA VAL A 107 -3.87 8.49 -8.77
C VAL A 107 -4.24 9.97 -8.56
N GLN A 108 -3.27 10.81 -8.22
CA GLN A 108 -3.40 12.24 -7.94
C GLN A 108 -3.58 13.07 -9.22
N LYS A 109 -2.98 12.67 -10.36
CA LYS A 109 -3.21 13.29 -11.68
C LYS A 109 -4.66 13.20 -12.17
N LEU A 110 -5.53 12.44 -11.49
CA LEU A 110 -6.96 12.40 -11.74
C LEU A 110 -7.73 13.50 -10.98
N LEU A 111 -7.04 14.44 -10.32
CA LEU A 111 -7.60 15.62 -9.67
C LEU A 111 -7.26 16.92 -10.45
N PRO A 112 -8.14 17.94 -10.45
CA PRO A 112 -7.80 19.26 -10.99
C PRO A 112 -6.69 19.95 -10.19
N SER A 113 -5.89 20.75 -10.89
CA SER A 113 -4.54 21.23 -10.58
C SER A 113 -4.35 22.17 -9.37
N THR A 114 -5.27 22.23 -8.41
CA THR A 114 -5.29 23.30 -7.38
C THR A 114 -4.65 22.95 -6.03
N LEU A 115 -3.99 21.80 -5.89
CA LEU A 115 -3.43 21.35 -4.62
C LEU A 115 -1.94 20.97 -4.71
N PHE A 116 -1.12 21.85 -5.29
CA PHE A 116 0.33 21.76 -5.14
C PHE A 116 0.95 23.13 -4.92
N HIS A 117 1.41 23.38 -3.70
CA HIS A 117 2.65 24.10 -3.45
C HIS A 117 3.58 23.10 -2.77
N PHE A 118 4.57 22.64 -3.54
CA PHE A 118 5.83 22.16 -2.98
C PHE A 118 6.64 23.39 -2.55
#